data_AF-A0A9E5NHA2-F1
#
_entry.id   AF-A0A9E5NHA2-F1
#
_cell.length_a   1.000
_cell.length_b   1.000
_cell.length_c   1.000
_cell.angle_alpha   90.00
_cell.angle_beta   90.00
_cell.angle_gamma   90.00
#
_symmetry.space_group_name_H-M   'P 1'
#
loop_
_entity.id
_entity.type
_entity.pdbx_description
1 polymer ?
#
loop_
_entity_poly.entity_id
_entity_poly.type
_entity_poly.pdbx_seq_one_letter_code
_entity_poly.pdbx_strand_id
1 'polypeptide(L)'
;MSKRTRSSIRLGLDLVVILCLSLLLITTIYSLPVPALRIILGAPFVLFFPGYTLVAALFPGKDDPEGIERVGLSLGLSIAVLPLMGLALNYTPLGITLFSTLVSATLFMLVTCGIAYFRRGRLPAEERFVLRIELDVAGWRRGGLLDKSLTAALALSVVGALGTFLFVL
;
A
#
# COMPACT_ATOMS: atom_id res chain seq x y z
N MET A 1 -19.32 23.75 17.34
CA MET A 1 -19.35 23.63 15.86
C MET A 1 -17.98 23.42 15.18
N SER A 2 -16.91 22.90 15.84
CA SER A 2 -15.53 22.92 15.28
C SER A 2 -14.82 21.56 15.09
N LYS A 3 -15.28 20.46 15.73
CA LYS A 3 -14.57 19.16 15.66
C LYS A 3 -14.86 18.33 14.40
N ARG A 4 -16.01 18.53 13.75
CA ARG A 4 -16.51 17.68 12.63
C ARG A 4 -15.72 17.86 11.32
N THR A 5 -15.24 19.08 11.05
CA THR A 5 -14.59 19.44 9.78
C THR A 5 -13.10 19.07 9.76
N ARG A 6 -12.43 19.05 10.92
CA ARG A 6 -10.99 18.74 11.01
C ARG A 6 -10.67 17.27 10.75
N SER A 7 -11.55 16.33 11.11
CA SER A 7 -11.30 14.89 10.88
C SER A 7 -11.53 14.50 9.43
N SER A 8 -12.58 15.01 8.77
CA SER A 8 -12.84 14.71 7.35
C SER A 8 -11.71 15.19 6.43
N ILE A 9 -11.07 16.32 6.76
CA ILE A 9 -9.96 16.88 5.97
C ILE A 9 -8.70 16.00 6.09
N ARG A 10 -8.36 15.49 7.29
CA ARG A 10 -7.18 14.62 7.47
C ARG A 10 -7.36 13.25 6.81
N LEU A 11 -8.55 12.65 6.91
CA LEU A 11 -8.82 11.33 6.31
C LEU A 11 -8.81 11.32 4.77
N GLY A 12 -9.30 12.40 4.13
CA GLY A 12 -9.20 12.54 2.68
C GLY A 12 -7.76 12.77 2.23
N LEU A 13 -6.97 13.46 3.04
CA LEU A 13 -5.56 13.74 2.79
C LEU A 13 -4.74 12.46 2.66
N ASP A 14 -4.96 11.45 3.51
CA ASP A 14 -4.22 10.19 3.46
C ASP A 14 -4.42 9.47 2.12
N LEU A 15 -5.69 9.35 1.65
CA LEU A 15 -6.04 8.73 0.37
C LEU A 15 -5.52 9.54 -0.82
N VAL A 16 -5.61 10.87 -0.75
CA VAL A 16 -5.08 11.76 -1.78
C VAL A 16 -3.56 11.69 -1.85
N VAL A 17 -2.86 11.65 -0.71
CA VAL A 17 -1.40 11.48 -0.63
C VAL A 17 -0.99 10.16 -1.26
N ILE A 18 -1.71 9.07 -0.98
CA ILE A 18 -1.45 7.75 -1.58
C ILE A 18 -1.61 7.80 -3.10
N LEU A 19 -2.68 8.45 -3.60
CA LEU A 19 -2.90 8.62 -5.04
C LEU A 19 -1.82 9.51 -5.68
N CYS A 20 -1.47 10.64 -5.06
CA CYS A 20 -0.40 11.51 -5.55
C CYS A 20 0.96 10.79 -5.56
N LEU A 21 1.28 10.05 -4.51
CA LEU A 21 2.51 9.27 -4.43
C LEU A 21 2.52 8.15 -5.48
N SER A 22 1.37 7.52 -5.74
CA SER A 22 1.22 6.52 -6.79
C SER A 22 1.51 7.09 -8.18
N LEU A 23 0.96 8.27 -8.49
CA LEU A 23 1.19 8.96 -9.76
C LEU A 23 2.65 9.42 -9.91
N LEU A 24 3.25 9.93 -8.83
CA LEU A 24 4.65 10.32 -8.80
C LEU A 24 5.57 9.11 -9.07
N LEU A 25 5.29 7.97 -8.43
CA LEU A 25 6.05 6.74 -8.64
C LEU A 25 5.89 6.20 -10.06
N ILE A 26 4.68 6.19 -10.61
CA ILE A 26 4.44 5.81 -12.01
C ILE A 26 5.28 6.69 -12.95
N THR A 27 5.23 8.01 -12.77
CA THR A 27 6.01 8.96 -13.57
C THR A 27 7.52 8.73 -13.44
N THR A 28 7.98 8.42 -12.23
CA THR A 28 9.38 8.12 -11.93
C THR A 28 9.83 6.82 -12.61
N ILE A 29 9.01 5.77 -12.57
CA ILE A 29 9.28 4.48 -13.22
C ILE A 29 9.41 4.66 -14.75
N TYR A 30 8.56 5.49 -15.36
CA TYR A 30 8.64 5.78 -16.79
C TYR A 30 9.87 6.63 -17.17
N SER A 31 10.27 7.56 -16.31
CA SER A 31 11.38 8.49 -16.59
C SER A 31 12.77 7.90 -16.30
N LEU A 32 12.84 6.86 -15.46
CA LEU A 32 14.09 6.20 -15.10
C LEU A 32 14.62 5.34 -16.24
N PRO A 33 15.85 5.54 -16.74
CA PRO A 33 16.41 4.70 -17.80
C PRO A 33 16.90 3.33 -17.31
N VAL A 34 17.12 3.17 -16.00
CA VAL A 34 17.71 1.96 -15.38
C VAL A 34 16.61 0.95 -15.03
N PRO A 35 16.51 -0.22 -15.70
CA PRO A 35 15.44 -1.20 -15.47
C PRO A 35 15.44 -1.76 -14.05
N ALA A 36 16.62 -2.04 -13.50
CA ALA A 36 16.81 -2.50 -12.13
C ALA A 36 16.09 -1.59 -11.10
N LEU A 37 16.32 -0.29 -11.21
CA LEU A 37 15.77 0.68 -10.27
C LEU A 37 14.24 0.80 -10.38
N ARG A 38 13.69 0.58 -11.59
CA ARG A 38 12.22 0.51 -11.79
C ARG A 38 11.59 -0.62 -11.00
N ILE A 39 12.24 -1.78 -10.94
CA ILE A 39 11.72 -2.96 -10.21
C ILE A 39 11.82 -2.74 -8.71
N ILE A 40 12.95 -2.24 -8.21
CA ILE A 40 13.15 -1.98 -6.78
C ILE A 40 12.13 -0.98 -6.26
N LEU A 41 11.82 0.07 -7.03
CA LEU A 41 10.85 1.09 -6.62
C LEU A 41 9.40 0.66 -6.89
N GLY A 42 9.16 -0.01 -8.01
CA GLY A 42 7.82 -0.43 -8.43
C GLY A 42 7.28 -1.62 -7.65
N ALA A 43 8.11 -2.60 -7.28
CA ALA A 43 7.63 -3.81 -6.62
C ALA A 43 7.00 -3.53 -5.24
N PRO A 44 7.64 -2.79 -4.30
CA PRO A 44 7.01 -2.45 -3.02
C PRO A 44 5.72 -1.65 -3.21
N PHE A 45 5.69 -0.77 -4.21
CA PHE A 45 4.52 0.03 -4.53
C PHE A 45 3.34 -0.85 -4.96
N VAL A 46 3.55 -1.70 -5.97
CA VAL A 46 2.52 -2.60 -6.50
C VAL A 46 2.07 -3.59 -5.43
N LEU A 47 2.98 -4.04 -4.56
CA LEU A 47 2.70 -4.98 -3.47
C LEU A 47 2.02 -4.37 -2.24
N PHE A 48 2.01 -3.04 -2.08
CA PHE A 48 1.46 -2.43 -0.85
C PHE A 48 0.24 -1.55 -1.11
N PHE A 49 0.28 -0.70 -2.12
CA PHE A 49 -0.70 0.37 -2.31
C PHE A 49 -2.10 -0.12 -2.69
N PRO A 50 -2.26 -1.09 -3.62
CA PRO A 50 -3.58 -1.62 -3.97
C PRO A 50 -4.28 -2.26 -2.77
N GLY A 51 -3.56 -3.08 -2.01
CA GLY A 51 -4.07 -3.71 -0.80
C GLY A 51 -4.38 -2.69 0.31
N TYR A 52 -3.54 -1.67 0.50
CA TYR A 52 -3.80 -0.63 1.50
C TYR A 52 -5.08 0.16 1.21
N THR A 53 -5.28 0.57 -0.05
CA THR A 53 -6.52 1.28 -0.45
C THR A 53 -7.74 0.38 -0.31
N LEU A 54 -7.60 -0.93 -0.58
CA LEU A 54 -8.66 -1.91 -0.35
C LEU A 54 -8.94 -2.11 1.14
N VAL A 55 -7.93 -2.22 2.01
CA VAL A 55 -8.13 -2.26 3.47
C VAL A 55 -8.84 -1.00 3.95
N ALA A 56 -8.45 0.18 3.47
CA ALA A 56 -9.10 1.43 3.80
C ALA A 56 -10.59 1.47 3.37
N ALA A 57 -10.92 0.75 2.29
CA ALA A 57 -12.27 0.58 1.77
C ALA A 57 -13.09 -0.47 2.53
N LEU A 58 -12.48 -1.60 2.89
CA LEU A 58 -13.13 -2.71 3.60
C LEU A 58 -13.34 -2.39 5.08
N PHE A 59 -12.36 -1.73 5.69
CA PHE A 59 -12.24 -1.43 7.10
C PHE A 59 -12.10 0.09 7.35
N PRO A 60 -13.23 0.83 7.28
CA PRO A 60 -13.29 2.29 7.45
C PRO A 60 -13.49 2.78 8.91
N GLY A 61 -13.92 1.92 9.83
CA GLY A 61 -14.26 2.20 11.22
C GLY A 61 -13.05 2.17 12.17
N LYS A 62 -13.29 2.43 13.45
CA LYS A 62 -12.29 2.49 14.53
C LYS A 62 -12.02 1.16 15.24
N ASP A 63 -12.92 0.20 15.12
CA ASP A 63 -12.77 -1.17 15.65
C ASP A 63 -12.07 -2.09 14.64
N ASP A 64 -11.44 -1.47 13.65
CA ASP A 64 -10.81 -2.11 12.51
C ASP A 64 -9.30 -2.27 12.73
N PRO A 65 -8.64 -3.10 11.91
CA PRO A 65 -7.20 -3.34 12.01
C PRO A 65 -6.36 -2.05 12.06
N GLU A 66 -5.55 -1.93 13.11
CA GLU A 66 -4.63 -0.83 13.37
C GLU A 66 -3.16 -1.26 13.24
N GLY A 67 -2.27 -0.28 13.04
CA GLY A 67 -0.81 -0.47 13.06
C GLY A 67 -0.31 -1.61 12.16
N ILE A 68 0.33 -2.61 12.77
CA ILE A 68 0.96 -3.76 12.09
C ILE A 68 -0.08 -4.67 11.43
N GLU A 69 -1.26 -4.84 12.03
CA GLU A 69 -2.31 -5.69 11.48
C GLU A 69 -2.80 -5.14 10.14
N ARG A 70 -2.98 -3.81 10.07
CA ARG A 70 -3.32 -3.10 8.82
C ARG A 70 -2.26 -3.29 7.74
N VAL A 71 -0.98 -3.23 8.12
CA VAL A 71 0.15 -3.44 7.19
C VAL A 71 0.15 -4.88 6.66
N GLY A 72 0.00 -5.87 7.55
CA GLY A 72 -0.07 -7.28 7.19
C GLY A 72 -1.24 -7.60 6.26
N LEU A 73 -2.44 -7.10 6.58
CA LEU A 73 -3.63 -7.23 5.74
C LEU A 73 -3.47 -6.54 4.38
N SER A 74 -2.83 -5.36 4.34
CA SER A 74 -2.57 -4.66 3.09
C SER A 74 -1.66 -5.47 2.17
N LEU A 75 -0.59 -6.06 2.72
CA LEU A 75 0.29 -6.95 1.97
C LEU A 75 -0.46 -8.20 1.49
N GLY A 76 -1.18 -8.88 2.38
CA GLY A 76 -1.95 -10.08 2.03
C GLY A 76 -2.97 -9.83 0.93
N LEU A 77 -3.71 -8.71 1.02
CA LEU A 77 -4.70 -8.33 0.01
C LEU A 77 -4.06 -7.94 -1.33
N SER A 78 -2.92 -7.26 -1.36
CA SER A 78 -2.21 -7.01 -2.62
C SER A 78 -1.76 -8.31 -3.28
N ILE A 79 -1.18 -9.24 -2.50
CA ILE A 79 -0.73 -10.54 -3.03
C ILE A 79 -1.91 -11.34 -3.59
N ALA A 80 -3.11 -11.20 -3.02
CA ALA A 80 -4.32 -11.82 -3.57
C ALA A 80 -4.84 -11.08 -4.81
N VAL A 81 -4.88 -9.75 -4.79
CA VAL A 81 -5.49 -8.93 -5.85
C VAL A 81 -4.64 -8.89 -7.12
N LEU A 82 -3.32 -8.80 -7.01
CA LEU A 82 -2.46 -8.61 -8.19
C LEU A 82 -2.49 -9.80 -9.17
N PRO A 83 -2.40 -11.08 -8.75
CA PRO A 83 -2.51 -12.21 -9.67
C PRO A 83 -3.91 -12.30 -10.29
N LEU A 84 -4.96 -12.02 -9.51
CA LEU A 84 -6.33 -11.99 -10.03
C LEU A 84 -6.51 -10.87 -11.07
N MET A 85 -5.91 -9.70 -10.83
CA MET A 85 -5.90 -8.59 -11.78
C MET A 85 -5.10 -8.92 -13.03
N GLY A 86 -3.94 -9.59 -12.90
CA GLY A 86 -3.14 -10.08 -14.02
C GLY A 86 -3.91 -11.10 -14.86
N LEU A 87 -4.62 -12.02 -14.22
CA LEU A 87 -5.50 -12.97 -14.89
C LEU A 87 -6.65 -12.27 -15.60
N ALA A 88 -7.30 -11.30 -14.95
CA ALA A 88 -8.36 -10.50 -15.57
C ALA A 88 -7.84 -9.74 -16.80
N LEU A 89 -6.65 -9.14 -16.69
CA LEU A 89 -5.97 -8.46 -17.80
C LEU A 89 -5.62 -9.41 -18.95
N ASN A 90 -5.31 -10.67 -18.66
CA ASN A 90 -5.04 -11.68 -19.69
C ASN A 90 -6.25 -11.92 -20.61
N TYR A 91 -7.47 -11.72 -20.12
CA TYR A 91 -8.69 -11.81 -20.93
C TYR A 91 -9.05 -10.49 -21.63
N THR A 92 -8.30 -9.40 -21.37
CA THR A 92 -8.53 -8.12 -22.04
C THR A 92 -7.68 -8.00 -23.32
N PRO A 93 -8.12 -7.25 -24.34
CA PRO A 93 -7.34 -7.01 -25.56
C PRO A 93 -5.98 -6.34 -25.30
N LEU A 94 -5.83 -5.70 -24.14
CA LEU A 94 -4.63 -4.98 -23.71
C LEU A 94 -3.51 -5.93 -23.23
N GLY A 95 -3.83 -7.19 -22.91
CA GLY A 95 -2.90 -8.18 -22.38
C GLY A 95 -2.17 -7.78 -21.08
N ILE A 96 -1.21 -8.61 -20.67
CA ILE A 96 -0.36 -8.34 -19.50
C ILE A 96 0.85 -7.51 -19.94
N THR A 97 0.64 -6.21 -20.16
CA THR A 97 1.74 -5.25 -20.36
C THR A 97 1.95 -4.40 -19.11
N LEU A 98 3.14 -3.80 -18.97
CA LEU A 98 3.42 -2.85 -17.88
C LEU A 98 2.40 -1.72 -17.85
N PHE A 99 2.07 -1.15 -19.01
CA PHE A 99 1.09 -0.08 -19.11
C PHE A 99 -0.31 -0.54 -18.67
N SER A 100 -0.81 -1.67 -19.19
CA SER A 100 -2.11 -2.24 -18.82
C SER A 100 -2.21 -2.53 -17.32
N THR A 101 -1.12 -3.04 -16.75
CA THR A 101 -1.01 -3.38 -15.32
C THR A 101 -1.07 -2.13 -14.45
N LEU A 102 -0.28 -1.10 -14.80
CA LEU A 102 -0.25 0.17 -14.06
C LEU A 102 -1.58 0.93 -14.15
N VAL A 103 -2.20 0.97 -15.34
CA VAL A 103 -3.52 1.59 -15.52
C VAL A 103 -4.58 0.86 -14.70
N SER A 104 -4.59 -0.47 -14.74
CA SER A 104 -5.56 -1.28 -13.97
C SER A 104 -5.37 -1.13 -12.47
N ALA A 105 -4.12 -1.15 -11.99
CA ALA A 105 -3.81 -0.91 -10.58
C ALA A 105 -4.28 0.49 -10.13
N THR A 106 -4.05 1.50 -10.97
CA THR A 106 -4.46 2.88 -10.70
C THR A 106 -5.98 3.00 -10.65
N LEU A 107 -6.68 2.41 -11.62
CA LEU A 107 -8.14 2.40 -11.65
C LEU A 107 -8.72 1.68 -10.43
N PHE A 108 -8.14 0.53 -10.07
CA PHE A 108 -8.52 -0.21 -8.87
C PHE A 108 -8.37 0.65 -7.61
N MET A 109 -7.21 1.30 -7.43
CA MET A 109 -6.98 2.21 -6.30
C MET A 109 -7.94 3.39 -6.30
N LEU A 110 -8.29 3.97 -7.45
CA LEU A 110 -9.29 5.03 -7.53
C LEU A 110 -10.67 4.55 -7.07
N VAL A 111 -11.08 3.36 -7.51
CA VAL A 111 -12.36 2.76 -7.11
C VAL A 111 -12.37 2.46 -5.61
N THR A 112 -11.35 1.81 -5.07
CA THR A 112 -11.28 1.49 -3.64
C THR A 112 -11.17 2.76 -2.78
N CYS A 113 -10.41 3.77 -3.21
CA CYS A 113 -10.40 5.08 -2.57
C CYS A 113 -11.78 5.75 -2.57
N GLY A 114 -12.51 5.69 -3.68
CA GLY A 114 -13.87 6.20 -3.80
C GLY A 114 -14.84 5.48 -2.85
N ILE A 115 -14.77 4.14 -2.80
CA ILE A 115 -15.56 3.31 -1.89
C ILE A 115 -15.20 3.63 -0.43
N ALA A 116 -13.90 3.74 -0.11
CA ALA A 116 -13.43 4.11 1.22
C ALA A 116 -13.98 5.47 1.64
N TYR A 117 -13.89 6.47 0.76
CA TYR A 117 -14.43 7.80 1.00
C TYR A 117 -15.94 7.77 1.23
N PHE A 118 -16.68 7.05 0.39
CA PHE A 118 -18.15 6.95 0.50
C PHE A 118 -18.59 6.21 1.77
N ARG A 119 -17.96 5.06 2.09
CA ARG A 119 -18.25 4.30 3.32
C ARG A 119 -17.91 5.09 4.57
N ARG A 120 -16.79 5.84 4.56
CA ARG A 120 -16.39 6.72 5.67
C ARG A 120 -17.30 7.93 5.85
N GLY A 121 -17.91 8.41 4.76
CA GLY A 121 -18.92 9.47 4.79
C GLY A 121 -20.18 9.10 5.57
N ARG A 122 -20.53 7.81 5.64
CA ARG A 122 -21.69 7.29 6.36
C ARG A 122 -21.44 7.00 7.85
N LEU A 123 -20.19 7.09 8.32
CA LEU A 123 -19.82 6.83 9.72
C LEU A 123 -19.89 8.11 10.58
N PRO A 124 -20.46 8.04 11.81
CA PRO A 124 -20.42 9.11 12.80
C PRO A 124 -18.97 9.52 13.11
N ALA A 125 -18.74 10.80 13.43
CA ALA A 125 -17.40 11.36 13.60
C ALA A 125 -16.57 10.71 14.71
N GLU A 126 -17.22 10.04 15.67
CA GLU A 126 -16.60 9.29 16.76
C GLU A 126 -16.16 7.87 16.35
N GLU A 127 -16.61 7.35 15.20
CA GLU A 127 -16.27 6.00 14.70
C GLU A 127 -15.29 5.98 13.54
N ARG A 128 -14.88 7.16 13.09
CA ARG A 128 -13.96 7.28 11.97
C ARG A 128 -12.56 6.90 12.43
N PHE A 129 -11.95 5.99 11.70
CA PHE A 129 -10.56 5.64 11.87
C PHE A 129 -9.70 6.91 11.88
N VAL A 130 -9.06 7.20 13.02
CA VAL A 130 -8.05 8.23 13.13
C VAL A 130 -6.75 7.48 13.28
N LEU A 131 -5.79 7.70 12.36
CA LEU A 131 -4.42 7.22 12.51
C LEU A 131 -3.83 7.81 13.81
N ARG A 132 -4.09 7.16 14.94
CA ARG A 132 -3.25 7.26 16.12
C ARG A 132 -2.03 6.42 15.80
N ILE A 133 -1.07 7.07 15.16
CA ILE A 133 0.28 6.54 15.10
C ILE A 133 0.83 6.66 16.53
N GLU A 134 0.42 5.76 17.41
CA GLU A 134 1.14 5.46 18.64
C GLU A 134 2.44 4.80 18.18
N LEU A 135 3.42 5.63 17.85
CA LEU A 135 4.78 5.20 17.60
C LEU A 135 5.27 4.60 18.92
N ASP A 136 5.07 3.30 19.12
CA ASP A 136 5.72 2.55 20.18
C ASP A 136 7.20 2.36 19.84
N VAL A 137 7.94 3.48 19.90
CA VAL A 137 9.41 3.50 19.84
C VAL A 137 10.02 2.78 21.06
N ALA A 138 9.25 2.51 22.11
CA ALA A 138 9.71 1.82 23.30
C ALA A 138 9.75 0.28 23.12
N GLY A 139 8.84 -0.29 22.31
CA GLY A 139 8.86 -1.71 21.92
C GLY A 139 10.13 -2.11 21.15
N TRP A 140 10.62 -1.25 20.24
CA TRP A 140 11.86 -1.48 19.49
C TRP A 140 13.10 -1.66 20.39
N ARG A 141 13.11 -1.00 21.56
CA ARG A 141 14.22 -1.11 22.53
C ARG A 141 14.20 -2.40 23.37
N ARG A 142 13.09 -3.15 23.41
CA ARG A 142 12.97 -4.40 24.19
C ARG A 142 13.24 -5.67 23.38
N GLY A 143 13.40 -5.57 22.06
CA GLY A 143 13.77 -6.72 21.23
C GLY A 143 15.12 -7.30 21.67
N GLY A 144 15.10 -8.54 22.16
CA GLY A 144 16.31 -9.27 22.55
C GLY A 144 17.25 -9.52 21.36
N LEU A 145 18.49 -9.92 21.63
CA LEU A 145 19.52 -10.17 20.60
C LEU A 145 19.05 -11.10 19.47
N LEU A 146 18.18 -12.06 19.78
CA LEU A 146 17.59 -12.99 18.80
C LEU A 146 16.65 -12.30 17.83
N ASP A 147 15.81 -11.39 18.30
CA ASP A 147 14.83 -10.66 17.49
C ASP A 147 15.53 -9.71 16.51
N LYS A 148 16.64 -9.11 16.97
CA LYS A 148 17.56 -8.31 16.16
C LYS A 148 18.27 -9.14 15.10
N SER A 149 18.75 -10.33 15.44
CA SER A 149 19.43 -11.24 14.50
C SER A 149 18.47 -11.78 13.44
N LEU A 150 17.24 -12.13 13.81
CA LEU A 150 16.21 -12.58 12.87
C LEU A 150 15.81 -11.45 11.92
N THR A 151 15.61 -10.24 12.44
CA THR A 151 15.30 -9.07 11.61
C THR A 151 16.47 -8.74 10.67
N ALA A 152 17.71 -8.81 11.14
CA ALA A 152 18.90 -8.56 10.32
C ALA A 152 19.09 -9.64 9.26
N ALA A 153 18.90 -10.92 9.59
CA ALA A 153 18.97 -12.03 8.65
C ALA A 153 17.87 -11.92 7.57
N LEU A 154 16.66 -11.51 7.97
CA LEU A 154 15.55 -11.30 7.05
C LEU A 154 15.78 -10.08 6.14
N ALA A 155 16.34 -8.99 6.67
CA ALA A 155 16.74 -7.85 5.85
C ALA A 155 17.86 -8.24 4.87
N LEU A 156 18.85 -9.00 5.32
CA LEU A 156 19.96 -9.48 4.50
C LEU A 156 19.47 -10.42 3.39
N SER A 157 18.52 -11.30 3.68
CA SER A 157 17.96 -12.23 2.69
C SER A 157 17.13 -11.50 1.64
N VAL A 158 16.36 -10.47 2.03
CA VAL A 158 15.62 -9.62 1.09
C VAL A 158 16.58 -8.84 0.19
N VAL A 159 17.62 -8.24 0.76
CA VAL A 159 18.65 -7.51 -0.02
C VAL A 159 19.39 -8.45 -0.95
N GLY A 160 19.75 -9.65 -0.48
CA GLY A 160 20.41 -10.67 -1.31
C GLY A 160 19.52 -11.12 -2.46
N ALA A 161 18.25 -11.42 -2.20
CA ALA A 161 17.29 -11.83 -3.22
C ALA A 161 17.07 -10.73 -4.27
N LEU A 162 16.93 -9.46 -3.84
CA LEU A 162 16.86 -8.33 -4.75
C LEU A 162 18.16 -8.20 -5.56
N GLY A 163 19.33 -8.34 -4.94
CA GLY A 163 20.63 -8.29 -5.61
C GLY A 163 20.77 -9.38 -6.69
N THR A 164 20.37 -10.61 -6.40
CA THR A 164 20.40 -11.71 -7.38
C THR A 164 19.40 -11.45 -8.52
N PHE A 165 18.20 -10.98 -8.21
CA PHE A 165 17.19 -10.67 -9.21
C PHE A 165 17.62 -9.53 -10.14
N LEU A 166 18.32 -8.52 -9.60
CA LEU A 166 18.89 -7.41 -10.37
C LEU A 166 20.13 -7.79 -11.18
N PHE A 167 20.93 -8.75 -10.69
CA PHE A 167 22.11 -9.24 -11.41
C PHE A 167 21.72 -10.04 -12.66
N VAL A 168 20.59 -10.73 -12.62
CA VAL A 168 20.09 -11.56 -13.74
C VAL A 168 19.43 -10.71 -14.84
N LEU A 169 19.05 -9.46 -14.54
CA LEU A 169 18.31 -8.56 -15.43
C LEU A 169 19.22 -7.59 -16.17
#